data_AF-A0A0G4HUT6-F1
#
_entry.id   AF-A0A0G4HUT6-F1
#
_cell.length_a   1.000
_cell.length_b   1.000
_cell.length_c   1.000
_cell.angle_alpha   90.00
_cell.angle_beta   90.00
_cell.angle_gamma   90.00
#
_symmetry.space_group_name_H-M   'P 1'
#
loop_
_entity.id
_entity.type
_entity.pdbx_description
1 polymer ?
#
loop_
_entity_poly.entity_id
_entity_poly.type
_entity_poly.pdbx_seq_one_letter_code
_entity_poly.pdbx_strand_id
1 'polypeptide(L)'
;MEVGFGCAMDVLLETSRAKHHTELTVYWAHVLNIFALMKGPEVAKYVAMGGRLKPRQEMEKRFSGVYFSVEEVIHLMTEQDRIDGGRGRARIYALSYSWHSAEHPDPTGSTAKTVMKGLEEKESYSALSFVRAGREEGERLFSKERGGKQERREAWGEEEQKWMEKHLQRASTNTLPENTSGFPVYFQNFISLLQRLPDKGRTPEEDALFKQGLGLLSCGYGNTSGYVYFLRCTDVPAELEGVTNKTPYHKRGWTNFESRVAAVKHQNETIHLGPFTGTLEQVPLSPPGFQRLLEEKRPEERTEENKDGFVIRFTNGKEDRPLVANLYRTFVFDTQVRGQKLIGMWGRYTIDTKERGEILGEYFAGIGEQPECQVEEVHLGWCGLNDDSLPPIAAGLRALSSLRTLYLRDGGCGPSSLSALTCLHQLKKLWLAYDSESIAATLRGSYELKELRRALPKCKILLGTVYCSNCVIM
;
A
#
# COMPACT_ATOMS: atom_id res chain seq x y z
N MET A 1 -16.34 23.37 25.11
CA MET A 1 -16.90 22.80 23.86
C MET A 1 -16.61 21.32 23.89
N GLU A 2 -17.58 20.50 24.26
CA GLU A 2 -17.50 19.05 24.09
C GLU A 2 -17.79 18.77 22.62
N VAL A 3 -16.73 18.66 21.82
CA VAL A 3 -16.86 18.14 20.45
C VAL A 3 -17.16 16.65 20.61
N GLY A 4 -18.35 16.21 20.17
CA GLY A 4 -18.72 14.80 20.25
C GLY A 4 -17.71 13.91 19.52
N PHE A 5 -17.50 12.68 20.01
CA PHE A 5 -16.52 11.73 19.47
C PHE A 5 -16.61 11.57 17.93
N GLY A 6 -17.83 11.58 17.37
CA GLY A 6 -18.04 11.53 15.91
C GLY A 6 -17.41 12.71 15.16
N CYS A 7 -17.64 13.95 15.62
CA CYS A 7 -17.08 15.14 14.97
C CYS A 7 -15.54 15.17 15.02
N ALA A 8 -14.93 14.62 16.06
CA ALA A 8 -13.47 14.49 16.15
C ALA A 8 -12.94 13.43 15.17
N MET A 9 -13.69 12.34 14.96
CA MET A 9 -13.29 11.27 14.05
C MET A 9 -13.52 11.62 12.58
N ASP A 10 -14.50 12.47 12.24
CA ASP A 10 -14.69 12.94 10.87
C ASP A 10 -13.47 13.69 10.32
N VAL A 11 -12.71 14.36 11.20
CA VAL A 11 -11.42 14.99 10.86
C VAL A 11 -10.41 13.98 10.27
N LEU A 12 -10.52 12.69 10.60
CA LEU A 12 -9.68 11.63 10.05
C LEU A 12 -9.85 11.48 8.54
N LEU A 13 -11.06 11.73 8.02
CA LEU A 13 -11.37 11.62 6.59
C LEU A 13 -11.20 12.95 5.85
N GLU A 14 -11.23 14.07 6.56
CA GLU A 14 -11.12 15.40 5.97
C GLU A 14 -9.66 15.86 5.80
N THR A 15 -8.77 15.52 6.74
CA THR A 15 -7.39 16.02 6.69
C THR A 15 -6.45 15.04 5.99
N SER A 16 -5.68 15.53 5.01
CA SER A 16 -4.70 14.73 4.26
C SER A 16 -3.71 14.01 5.20
N ARG A 17 -3.32 14.66 6.30
CA ARG A 17 -2.43 14.09 7.31
C ARG A 17 -3.06 12.91 8.05
N ALA A 18 -4.27 13.04 8.58
CA ALA A 18 -4.88 11.92 9.30
C ALA A 18 -5.21 10.76 8.34
N LYS A 19 -5.70 11.10 7.15
CA LYS A 19 -6.11 10.14 6.12
C LYS A 19 -5.05 9.09 5.78
N HIS A 20 -3.77 9.50 5.69
CA HIS A 20 -2.68 8.65 5.23
C HIS A 20 -1.62 8.31 6.29
N HIS A 21 -1.73 8.81 7.52
CA HIS A 21 -0.71 8.60 8.55
C HIS A 21 -1.24 7.97 9.85
N THR A 22 -2.51 7.57 9.89
CA THR A 22 -3.07 6.78 10.99
C THR A 22 -3.99 5.68 10.49
N GLU A 23 -3.89 4.52 11.13
CA GLU A 23 -4.79 3.37 10.96
C GLU A 23 -6.22 3.66 11.41
N LEU A 24 -6.41 4.65 12.29
CA LEU A 24 -7.73 5.07 12.78
C LEU A 24 -8.67 5.49 11.64
N THR A 25 -8.13 6.03 10.55
CA THR A 25 -8.89 6.36 9.34
C THR A 25 -9.56 5.13 8.73
N VAL A 26 -8.86 4.00 8.71
CA VAL A 26 -9.38 2.74 8.15
C VAL A 26 -10.47 2.16 9.06
N TYR A 27 -10.28 2.23 10.37
CA TYR A 27 -11.30 1.85 11.34
C TYR A 27 -12.52 2.76 11.27
N TRP A 28 -12.35 4.08 11.17
CA TRP A 28 -13.46 5.01 11.06
C TRP A 28 -14.26 4.81 9.77
N ALA A 29 -13.58 4.51 8.65
CA ALA A 29 -14.25 4.13 7.41
C ALA A 29 -15.13 2.88 7.57
N HIS A 30 -14.78 1.97 8.49
CA HIS A 30 -15.65 0.84 8.84
C HIS A 30 -16.86 1.25 9.67
N VAL A 31 -16.66 2.10 10.68
CA VAL A 31 -17.76 2.64 11.50
C VAL A 31 -18.80 3.37 10.64
N LEU A 32 -18.36 4.09 9.62
CA LEU A 32 -19.24 4.77 8.65
C LEU A 32 -19.80 3.84 7.55
N ASN A 33 -19.56 2.53 7.64
CA ASN A 33 -20.00 1.53 6.68
C ASN A 33 -19.38 1.66 5.26
N ILE A 34 -18.40 2.56 5.08
CA ILE A 34 -17.71 2.75 3.81
C ILE A 34 -16.88 1.50 3.48
N PHE A 35 -16.19 0.96 4.49
CA PHE A 35 -15.47 -0.31 4.42
C PHE A 35 -16.10 -1.39 5.31
N ALA A 36 -15.98 -2.64 4.91
CA ALA A 36 -16.11 -3.77 5.82
C ALA A 36 -14.75 -4.38 6.11
N LEU A 37 -14.34 -4.32 7.38
CA LEU A 37 -13.14 -4.96 7.87
C LEU A 37 -13.47 -6.36 8.38
N MET A 38 -12.58 -7.30 8.13
CA MET A 38 -12.78 -8.70 8.49
C MET A 38 -11.77 -9.17 9.52
N LYS A 39 -12.17 -10.17 10.30
CA LYS A 39 -11.32 -10.86 11.25
C LYS A 39 -10.48 -11.86 10.46
N GLY A 40 -9.18 -11.65 10.40
CA GLY A 40 -8.24 -12.57 9.74
C GLY A 40 -8.44 -14.04 10.12
N PRO A 41 -8.67 -14.40 11.40
CA PRO A 41 -8.89 -15.79 11.81
C PRO A 41 -10.19 -16.38 11.25
N GLU A 42 -11.26 -15.59 11.19
CA GLU A 42 -12.54 -16.05 10.65
C GLU A 42 -12.49 -16.18 9.13
N VAL A 43 -11.72 -15.33 8.45
CA VAL A 43 -11.44 -15.49 7.01
C VAL A 43 -10.65 -16.78 6.78
N ALA A 44 -9.60 -17.05 7.57
CA ALA A 44 -8.81 -18.26 7.47
C ALA A 44 -9.65 -19.52 7.70
N LYS A 45 -10.51 -19.50 8.72
CA LYS A 45 -11.48 -20.56 9.02
C LYS A 45 -12.44 -20.79 7.87
N TYR A 46 -13.06 -19.73 7.35
CA TYR A 46 -13.99 -19.81 6.21
C TYR A 46 -13.33 -20.44 4.98
N VAL A 47 -12.13 -19.99 4.64
CA VAL A 47 -11.36 -20.52 3.50
C VAL A 47 -10.96 -21.99 3.71
N ALA A 48 -10.55 -22.35 4.93
CA ALA A 48 -10.18 -23.72 5.31
C ALA A 48 -11.36 -24.70 5.26
N MET A 49 -12.57 -24.21 5.54
CA MET A 49 -13.82 -24.97 5.37
C MET A 49 -14.19 -25.20 3.89
N GLY A 50 -13.43 -24.63 2.95
CA GLY A 50 -13.68 -24.71 1.51
C GLY A 50 -14.42 -23.51 0.93
N GLY A 51 -14.69 -22.49 1.74
CA GLY A 51 -15.40 -21.28 1.35
C GLY A 51 -14.69 -20.49 0.25
N ARG A 52 -15.48 -19.81 -0.57
CA ARG A 52 -15.01 -18.87 -1.61
C ARG A 52 -15.61 -17.50 -1.31
N LEU A 53 -14.75 -16.50 -1.15
CA LEU A 53 -15.16 -15.15 -0.75
C LEU A 53 -16.05 -14.54 -1.83
N LYS A 54 -17.28 -14.17 -1.47
CA LYS A 54 -18.30 -13.60 -2.37
C LYS A 54 -18.39 -12.09 -2.22
N PRO A 55 -19.15 -11.36 -3.07
CA PRO A 55 -19.40 -9.93 -2.87
C PRO A 55 -19.80 -9.58 -1.44
N ARG A 56 -19.32 -8.43 -0.95
CA ARG A 56 -19.54 -7.92 0.42
C ARG A 56 -20.97 -8.15 0.93
N GLN A 57 -21.97 -7.75 0.14
CA GLN A 57 -23.38 -7.82 0.55
C GLN A 57 -23.86 -9.24 0.84
N GLU A 58 -23.37 -10.23 0.08
CA GLU A 58 -23.72 -11.63 0.32
C GLU A 58 -22.97 -12.18 1.54
N MET A 59 -21.69 -11.83 1.66
CA MET A 59 -20.86 -12.26 2.78
C MET A 59 -21.36 -11.70 4.11
N GLU A 60 -21.70 -10.41 4.20
CA GLU A 60 -22.24 -9.79 5.42
C GLU A 60 -23.59 -10.42 5.81
N LYS A 61 -24.43 -10.74 4.82
CA LYS A 61 -25.74 -11.35 5.07
C LYS A 61 -25.64 -12.77 5.63
N ARG A 62 -24.75 -13.60 5.07
CA ARG A 62 -24.67 -15.04 5.39
C ARG A 62 -23.63 -15.36 6.46
N PHE A 63 -22.56 -14.57 6.50
CA PHE A 63 -21.37 -14.82 7.30
C PHE A 63 -20.94 -13.56 8.06
N SER A 64 -21.91 -12.87 8.67
CA SER A 64 -21.67 -11.64 9.46
C SER A 64 -20.55 -11.78 10.49
N GLY A 65 -20.37 -13.00 11.05
CA GLY A 65 -19.31 -13.29 12.02
C GLY A 65 -17.88 -13.14 11.49
N VAL A 66 -17.68 -13.15 10.16
CA VAL A 66 -16.38 -12.90 9.51
C VAL A 66 -15.98 -11.42 9.61
N TYR A 67 -16.97 -10.53 9.70
CA TYR A 67 -16.77 -9.09 9.78
C TYR A 67 -16.71 -8.62 11.23
N PHE A 68 -16.02 -7.50 11.44
CA PHE A 68 -16.13 -6.79 12.71
C PHE A 68 -17.50 -6.14 12.86
N SER A 69 -17.98 -6.05 14.09
CA SER A 69 -19.04 -5.11 14.45
C SER A 69 -18.47 -3.71 14.68
N VAL A 70 -19.35 -2.71 14.69
CA VAL A 70 -18.97 -1.32 14.99
C VAL A 70 -18.35 -1.23 16.40
N GLU A 71 -18.90 -1.96 17.36
CA GLU A 71 -18.40 -1.98 18.75
C GLU A 71 -17.00 -2.60 18.84
N GLU A 72 -16.73 -3.67 18.10
CA GLU A 72 -15.40 -4.27 18.05
C GLU A 72 -14.38 -3.31 17.43
N VAL A 73 -14.74 -2.60 16.35
CA VAL A 73 -13.84 -1.61 15.76
C VAL A 73 -13.61 -0.41 16.69
N ILE A 74 -14.65 0.08 17.37
CA ILE A 74 -14.49 1.13 18.39
C ILE A 74 -13.56 0.67 19.52
N HIS A 75 -13.66 -0.60 19.94
CA HIS A 75 -12.73 -1.18 20.90
C HIS A 75 -11.28 -1.14 20.38
N LEU A 76 -11.03 -1.60 19.15
CA LEU A 76 -9.69 -1.54 18.53
C LEU A 76 -9.16 -0.10 18.38
N MET A 77 -10.04 0.88 18.14
CA MET A 77 -9.65 2.29 18.05
C MET A 77 -9.28 2.92 19.40
N THR A 78 -9.87 2.43 20.50
CA THR A 78 -9.72 3.02 21.84
C THR A 78 -8.72 2.27 22.72
N GLU A 79 -8.29 1.08 22.30
CA GLU A 79 -7.23 0.32 22.97
C GLU A 79 -5.93 1.12 22.93
N GLN A 80 -5.53 1.66 24.08
CA GLN A 80 -4.29 2.42 24.20
C GLN A 80 -3.08 1.49 24.09
N ASP A 81 -2.05 1.94 23.39
CA ASP A 81 -0.70 1.40 23.53
C ASP A 81 -0.31 1.57 25.01
N ARG A 82 -0.38 0.50 25.80
CA ARG A 82 0.17 0.52 27.15
C ARG A 82 1.68 0.62 27.01
N ILE A 83 2.19 1.83 27.21
CA ILE A 83 3.60 2.23 27.03
C ILE A 83 4.54 1.39 27.93
N ASP A 84 4.04 0.81 29.02
CA ASP A 84 4.81 -0.07 29.89
C ASP A 84 4.71 -1.54 29.46
N GLY A 85 5.55 -1.94 28.50
CA GLY A 85 5.92 -3.36 28.31
C GLY A 85 5.42 -4.08 27.04
N GLY A 86 4.96 -3.37 26.01
CA GLY A 86 4.89 -3.92 24.65
C GLY A 86 3.58 -4.61 24.24
N ARG A 87 2.42 -4.09 24.66
CA ARG A 87 1.16 -4.45 23.97
C ARG A 87 1.09 -3.64 22.68
N GLY A 88 1.27 -4.30 21.53
CA GLY A 88 1.04 -3.70 20.22
C GLY A 88 -0.45 -3.62 19.90
N ARG A 89 -0.83 -2.86 18.88
CA ARG A 89 -2.20 -2.84 18.35
C ARG A 89 -2.48 -4.02 17.42
N ALA A 90 -3.74 -4.18 17.05
CA ALA A 90 -4.14 -4.97 15.89
C ALA A 90 -3.45 -4.45 14.61
N ARG A 91 -3.22 -5.35 13.65
CA ARG A 91 -2.55 -5.05 12.38
C ARG A 91 -3.53 -5.16 11.23
N ILE A 92 -3.60 -4.11 10.41
CA ILE A 92 -4.47 -4.06 9.23
C ILE A 92 -3.69 -4.55 8.02
N TYR A 93 -4.19 -5.56 7.32
CA TYR A 93 -3.62 -6.12 6.11
C TYR A 93 -4.47 -5.72 4.91
N ALA A 94 -3.99 -4.76 4.13
CA ALA A 94 -4.65 -4.34 2.88
C ALA A 94 -4.14 -5.20 1.72
N LEU A 95 -4.99 -6.12 1.23
CA LEU A 95 -4.63 -7.02 0.14
C LEU A 95 -4.70 -6.33 -1.23
N SER A 96 -3.59 -6.37 -1.95
CA SER A 96 -3.50 -6.11 -3.38
C SER A 96 -3.26 -7.42 -4.13
N TYR A 97 -4.09 -7.69 -5.15
CA TYR A 97 -4.10 -8.96 -5.86
C TYR A 97 -4.69 -8.83 -7.27
N SER A 98 -4.44 -9.85 -8.08
CA SER A 98 -4.90 -9.93 -9.47
C SER A 98 -6.33 -10.47 -9.56
N TRP A 99 -7.20 -9.81 -10.33
CA TRP A 99 -8.52 -10.36 -10.69
C TRP A 99 -8.41 -11.52 -11.69
N HIS A 100 -8.80 -12.72 -11.31
CA HIS A 100 -8.63 -13.91 -12.14
C HIS A 100 -9.70 -14.07 -13.24
N SER A 101 -10.92 -13.54 -13.09
CA SER A 101 -11.96 -13.52 -14.14
C SER A 101 -12.76 -12.20 -14.17
N ALA A 102 -13.73 -12.08 -15.07
CA ALA A 102 -14.59 -10.89 -15.22
C ALA A 102 -15.65 -10.83 -14.13
N GLU A 103 -16.16 -12.01 -13.81
CA GLU A 103 -17.27 -12.24 -12.89
C GLU A 103 -16.79 -12.26 -11.45
N HIS A 104 -15.55 -12.72 -11.22
CA HIS A 104 -15.02 -12.94 -9.89
C HIS A 104 -13.51 -12.73 -9.82
N PRO A 105 -13.00 -12.01 -8.80
CA PRO A 105 -11.58 -11.75 -8.71
C PRO A 105 -10.76 -12.97 -8.27
N ASP A 106 -11.37 -13.94 -7.57
CA ASP A 106 -10.75 -15.22 -7.19
C ASP A 106 -11.73 -16.41 -7.34
N PRO A 107 -12.10 -16.81 -8.57
CA PRO A 107 -13.16 -17.79 -8.82
C PRO A 107 -12.82 -19.18 -8.27
N THR A 108 -11.52 -19.47 -8.10
CA THR A 108 -11.00 -20.73 -7.60
C THR A 108 -10.80 -20.74 -6.07
N GLY A 109 -10.86 -19.57 -5.41
CA GLY A 109 -10.52 -19.41 -3.99
C GLY A 109 -9.02 -19.61 -3.71
N SER A 110 -8.18 -19.57 -4.75
CA SER A 110 -6.75 -19.84 -4.66
C SER A 110 -5.99 -18.68 -4.02
N THR A 111 -6.32 -17.44 -4.39
CA THR A 111 -5.71 -16.24 -3.78
C THR A 111 -6.00 -16.21 -2.29
N ALA A 112 -7.25 -16.41 -1.88
CA ALA A 112 -7.61 -16.41 -0.47
C ALA A 112 -6.82 -17.46 0.33
N LYS A 113 -6.62 -18.66 -0.22
CA LYS A 113 -5.79 -19.71 0.39
C LYS A 113 -4.32 -19.31 0.49
N THR A 114 -3.73 -18.83 -0.61
CA THR A 114 -2.33 -18.36 -0.65
C THR A 114 -2.10 -17.24 0.35
N VAL A 115 -3.06 -16.32 0.46
CA VAL A 115 -3.00 -15.18 1.38
C VAL A 115 -3.05 -15.62 2.84
N MET A 116 -4.03 -16.45 3.22
CA MET A 116 -4.15 -16.93 4.59
C MET A 116 -2.93 -17.78 5.00
N LYS A 117 -2.46 -18.67 4.11
CA LYS A 117 -1.21 -19.42 4.34
C LYS A 117 0.01 -18.49 4.44
N GLY A 118 0.11 -17.48 3.59
CA GLY A 118 1.22 -16.53 3.59
C GLY A 118 1.29 -15.71 4.87
N LEU A 119 0.14 -15.31 5.42
CA LEU A 119 0.04 -14.65 6.72
C LEU A 119 0.46 -15.58 7.89
N GLU A 120 0.40 -16.90 7.73
CA GLU A 120 0.92 -17.86 8.71
C GLU A 120 2.44 -18.10 8.64
N GLU A 121 3.09 -17.74 7.53
CA GLU A 121 4.49 -18.05 7.29
C GLU A 121 5.42 -16.84 7.40
N LYS A 122 4.95 -15.65 7.01
CA LYS A 122 5.80 -14.46 6.82
C LYS A 122 5.66 -13.38 7.89
N GLU A 123 4.74 -13.55 8.84
CA GLU A 123 4.47 -12.55 9.86
C GLU A 123 5.15 -12.82 11.20
N SER A 124 5.22 -11.79 12.05
CA SER A 124 5.75 -11.93 13.42
C SER A 124 4.91 -12.90 14.25
N TYR A 125 5.54 -13.61 15.19
CA TYR A 125 4.97 -14.70 16.01
C TYR A 125 3.52 -14.49 16.53
N SER A 126 3.07 -13.26 16.82
CA SER A 126 1.72 -12.99 17.35
C SER A 126 0.60 -13.17 16.33
N ALA A 127 0.69 -12.51 15.16
CA ALA A 127 -0.34 -12.61 14.11
C ALA A 127 -0.48 -14.05 13.57
N LEU A 128 0.63 -14.80 13.55
CA LEU A 128 0.68 -16.20 13.14
C LEU A 128 -0.29 -17.07 13.93
N SER A 129 -0.37 -16.87 15.24
CA SER A 129 -1.16 -17.72 16.14
C SER A 129 -2.66 -17.62 15.85
N PHE A 130 -3.14 -16.41 15.55
CA PHE A 130 -4.55 -16.14 15.29
C PHE A 130 -5.02 -16.74 13.97
N VAL A 131 -4.29 -16.48 12.87
CA VAL A 131 -4.65 -17.01 11.53
C VAL A 131 -4.59 -18.53 11.52
N ARG A 132 -3.52 -19.11 12.08
CA ARG A 132 -3.34 -20.56 12.17
C ARG A 132 -4.47 -21.23 12.95
N ALA A 133 -4.84 -20.68 14.11
CA ALA A 133 -5.93 -21.22 14.93
C ALA A 133 -7.25 -21.26 14.15
N GLY A 134 -7.56 -20.17 13.42
CA GLY A 134 -8.73 -20.11 12.54
C GLY A 134 -8.70 -21.19 11.45
N ARG A 135 -7.56 -21.33 10.74
CA ARG A 135 -7.39 -22.37 9.71
C ARG A 135 -7.55 -23.77 10.27
N GLU A 136 -6.85 -24.10 11.36
CA GLU A 136 -6.89 -25.42 11.99
C GLU A 136 -8.32 -25.77 12.46
N GLU A 137 -9.05 -24.80 13.00
CA GLU A 137 -10.45 -24.99 13.34
C GLU A 137 -11.30 -25.30 12.10
N GLY A 138 -11.12 -24.55 11.01
CA GLY A 138 -11.83 -24.77 9.75
C GLY A 138 -11.53 -26.15 9.14
N GLU A 139 -10.26 -26.57 9.11
CA GLU A 139 -9.83 -27.89 8.66
C GLU A 139 -10.41 -29.02 9.51
N ARG A 140 -10.47 -28.81 10.84
CA ARG A 140 -11.08 -29.76 11.77
C ARG A 140 -12.57 -29.90 11.53
N LEU A 141 -13.30 -28.80 11.32
CA LEU A 141 -14.73 -28.81 10.98
C LEU A 141 -14.96 -29.52 9.66
N PHE A 142 -14.16 -29.22 8.64
CA PHE A 142 -14.23 -29.88 7.34
C PHE A 142 -13.99 -31.39 7.44
N SER A 143 -12.94 -31.80 8.16
CA SER A 143 -12.54 -33.21 8.30
C SER A 143 -13.56 -34.03 9.09
N LYS A 144 -13.99 -33.54 10.26
CA LYS A 144 -14.86 -34.30 11.17
C LYS A 144 -16.28 -34.44 10.67
N GLU A 145 -16.84 -33.40 10.04
CA GLU A 145 -18.28 -33.37 9.73
C GLU A 145 -18.59 -33.73 8.28
N ARG A 146 -17.61 -33.64 7.37
CA ARG A 146 -17.77 -34.01 5.95
C ARG A 146 -16.99 -35.25 5.51
N GLY A 147 -16.30 -35.93 6.43
CA GLY A 147 -15.58 -37.17 6.12
C GLY A 147 -14.40 -37.00 5.15
N GLY A 148 -13.88 -35.78 5.00
CA GLY A 148 -12.63 -35.48 4.29
C GLY A 148 -12.61 -35.68 2.77
N LYS A 149 -13.70 -36.11 2.12
CA LYS A 149 -13.70 -36.37 0.66
C LYS A 149 -14.01 -35.11 -0.15
N GLN A 150 -12.98 -34.58 -0.80
CA GLN A 150 -13.03 -33.37 -1.64
C GLN A 150 -13.78 -33.55 -2.99
N GLU A 151 -14.09 -34.78 -3.37
CA GLU A 151 -14.57 -35.17 -4.72
C GLU A 151 -16.06 -34.94 -5.00
N ARG A 152 -16.88 -34.53 -4.02
CA ARG A 152 -18.32 -34.28 -4.24
C ARG A 152 -18.67 -32.79 -4.20
N ARG A 153 -18.01 -31.94 -5.00
CA ARG A 153 -18.21 -30.47 -4.94
C ARG A 153 -19.35 -29.92 -5.81
N GLU A 154 -19.77 -30.61 -6.87
CA GLU A 154 -20.65 -30.00 -7.89
C GLU A 154 -22.14 -29.97 -7.51
N ALA A 155 -22.59 -30.79 -6.56
CA ALA A 155 -24.01 -30.91 -6.20
C ALA A 155 -24.44 -30.15 -4.93
N TRP A 156 -23.54 -29.46 -4.23
CA TRP A 156 -23.73 -29.08 -2.81
C TRP A 156 -23.81 -27.58 -2.53
N GLY A 157 -23.93 -26.74 -3.57
CA GLY A 157 -23.75 -25.29 -3.47
C GLY A 157 -24.46 -24.61 -2.28
N GLU A 158 -25.75 -24.85 -2.06
CA GLU A 158 -26.52 -24.22 -0.98
C GLU A 158 -26.43 -24.95 0.37
N GLU A 159 -26.39 -26.28 0.39
CA GLU A 159 -26.25 -27.04 1.63
C GLU A 159 -24.90 -26.80 2.31
N GLU A 160 -23.82 -26.69 1.51
CA GLU A 160 -22.49 -26.33 1.98
C GLU A 160 -22.47 -24.96 2.64
N GLN A 161 -23.13 -23.99 2.02
CA GLN A 161 -23.15 -22.63 2.54
C GLN A 161 -24.00 -22.52 3.80
N LYS A 162 -25.13 -23.23 3.89
CA LYS A 162 -25.93 -23.33 5.12
C LYS A 162 -25.15 -24.02 6.25
N TRP A 163 -24.35 -25.04 5.93
CA TRP A 163 -23.46 -25.68 6.88
C TRP A 163 -22.41 -24.69 7.40
N MET A 164 -21.67 -24.02 6.51
CA MET A 164 -20.68 -23.01 6.92
C MET A 164 -21.31 -21.90 7.77
N GLU A 165 -22.48 -21.41 7.36
CA GLU A 165 -23.24 -20.36 8.04
C GLU A 165 -23.56 -20.77 9.49
N LYS A 166 -24.05 -22.00 9.69
CA LYS A 166 -24.32 -22.54 11.03
C LYS A 166 -23.08 -22.55 11.93
N HIS A 167 -21.90 -22.87 11.40
CA HIS A 167 -20.67 -22.94 12.20
C HIS A 167 -20.05 -21.56 12.48
N LEU A 168 -20.16 -20.64 11.53
CA LEU A 168 -19.70 -19.26 11.72
C LEU A 168 -20.65 -18.44 12.60
N GLN A 169 -21.97 -18.69 12.54
CA GLN A 169 -22.94 -18.10 13.46
C GLN A 169 -22.75 -18.61 14.90
N ARG A 170 -22.49 -19.92 15.08
CA ARG A 170 -22.27 -20.50 16.42
C ARG A 170 -20.98 -20.04 17.08
N ALA A 171 -19.95 -19.71 16.30
CA ALA A 171 -18.74 -19.09 16.80
C ALA A 171 -18.94 -17.61 17.16
N SER A 172 -20.06 -16.99 16.76
CA SER A 172 -20.33 -15.56 16.91
C SER A 172 -20.67 -15.11 18.34
N THR A 173 -20.26 -15.84 19.37
CA THR A 173 -20.00 -15.20 20.67
C THR A 173 -18.85 -14.19 20.59
N ASN A 174 -18.19 -14.04 19.41
CA ASN A 174 -17.55 -12.84 18.83
C ASN A 174 -17.28 -11.68 19.79
N THR A 175 -16.39 -11.94 20.74
CA THR A 175 -15.64 -10.91 21.42
C THR A 175 -14.23 -10.97 20.86
N LEU A 176 -13.65 -9.81 20.57
CA LEU A 176 -12.22 -9.67 20.41
C LEU A 176 -11.48 -10.42 21.53
N PRO A 177 -10.31 -11.04 21.25
CA PRO A 177 -9.51 -11.64 22.32
C PRO A 177 -9.13 -10.57 23.35
N GLU A 178 -8.93 -10.97 24.61
CA GLU A 178 -8.50 -10.05 25.68
C GLU A 178 -7.20 -9.29 25.35
N ASN A 179 -6.41 -9.83 24.43
CA ASN A 179 -5.22 -9.20 23.88
C ASN A 179 -5.34 -9.15 22.36
N THR A 180 -5.52 -7.95 21.81
CA THR A 180 -5.61 -7.73 20.36
C THR A 180 -4.26 -7.44 19.71
N SER A 181 -3.16 -7.51 20.47
CA SER A 181 -1.82 -7.22 19.96
C SER A 181 -1.43 -8.14 18.81
N GLY A 182 -1.23 -7.55 17.63
CA GLY A 182 -0.98 -8.31 16.40
C GLY A 182 -2.20 -9.04 15.85
N PHE A 183 -3.41 -8.79 16.37
CA PHE A 183 -4.63 -9.37 15.82
C PHE A 183 -4.79 -8.95 14.35
N PRO A 184 -4.97 -9.90 13.42
CA PRO A 184 -5.01 -9.58 12.00
C PRO A 184 -6.39 -9.06 11.60
N VAL A 185 -6.45 -7.77 11.27
CA VAL A 185 -7.57 -7.11 10.62
C VAL A 185 -7.34 -7.21 9.12
N TYR A 186 -8.29 -7.73 8.37
CA TYR A 186 -8.12 -8.01 6.95
C TYR A 186 -9.00 -7.07 6.11
N PHE A 187 -8.41 -6.48 5.07
CA PHE A 187 -9.08 -5.62 4.10
C PHE A 187 -8.82 -6.14 2.68
N GLN A 188 -9.90 -6.35 1.91
CA GLN A 188 -9.82 -6.77 0.51
C GLN A 188 -10.94 -6.10 -0.28
N ASN A 189 -10.59 -5.30 -1.29
CA ASN A 189 -11.52 -4.45 -2.05
C ASN A 189 -12.87 -5.11 -2.40
N PHE A 190 -12.85 -6.32 -2.96
CA PHE A 190 -14.05 -7.00 -3.44
C PHE A 190 -15.07 -7.33 -2.34
N ILE A 191 -14.59 -7.61 -1.14
CA ILE A 191 -15.42 -8.03 0.00
C ILE A 191 -15.52 -6.99 1.10
N SER A 192 -14.72 -5.92 1.02
CA SER A 192 -14.75 -4.75 1.88
C SER A 192 -15.53 -3.58 1.27
N LEU A 193 -15.68 -3.51 -0.05
CA LEU A 193 -16.49 -2.52 -0.75
C LEU A 193 -17.78 -3.12 -1.28
N LEU A 194 -18.83 -2.30 -1.39
CA LEU A 194 -20.11 -2.70 -1.97
C LEU A 194 -19.97 -2.95 -3.47
N GLN A 195 -20.23 -4.17 -3.90
CA GLN A 195 -20.06 -4.56 -5.30
C GLN A 195 -21.37 -4.43 -6.07
N ARG A 196 -21.25 -4.40 -7.40
CA ARG A 196 -22.41 -4.53 -8.28
C ARG A 196 -22.84 -6.00 -8.33
N LEU A 197 -24.01 -6.31 -7.79
CA LEU A 197 -24.56 -7.67 -7.87
C LEU A 197 -25.17 -7.93 -9.26
N PRO A 198 -24.99 -9.12 -9.86
CA PRO A 198 -25.50 -9.41 -11.21
C PRO A 198 -26.99 -9.14 -11.40
N ASP A 199 -27.82 -9.52 -10.43
CA ASP A 199 -29.29 -9.49 -10.58
C ASP A 199 -29.94 -8.20 -10.07
N LYS A 200 -29.22 -7.40 -9.27
CA LYS A 200 -29.79 -6.26 -8.52
C LYS A 200 -29.05 -4.95 -8.71
N GLY A 201 -27.81 -4.97 -9.23
CA GLY A 201 -26.95 -3.80 -9.25
C GLY A 201 -26.56 -3.33 -7.85
N ARG A 202 -26.26 -2.03 -7.71
CA ARG A 202 -26.14 -1.32 -6.42
C ARG A 202 -27.32 -0.35 -6.26
N THR A 203 -27.82 -0.18 -5.04
CA THR A 203 -28.74 0.94 -4.74
C THR A 203 -27.99 2.28 -4.82
N PRO A 204 -28.70 3.43 -4.91
CA PRO A 204 -28.05 4.74 -4.89
C PRO A 204 -27.16 4.98 -3.66
N GLU A 205 -27.58 4.50 -2.49
CA GLU A 205 -26.83 4.58 -1.23
C GLU A 205 -25.58 3.71 -1.29
N GLU A 206 -25.71 2.47 -1.79
CA GLU A 206 -24.57 1.57 -1.97
C GLU A 206 -23.56 2.13 -2.98
N ASP A 207 -24.04 2.77 -4.05
CA ASP A 207 -23.19 3.39 -5.05
C ASP A 207 -22.45 4.62 -4.50
N ALA A 208 -23.11 5.42 -3.65
CA ALA A 208 -22.48 6.53 -2.94
C ALA A 208 -21.38 6.03 -2.00
N LEU A 209 -21.66 5.02 -1.17
CA LEU A 209 -20.68 4.42 -0.28
C LEU A 209 -19.53 3.75 -1.03
N PHE A 210 -19.81 3.08 -2.16
CA PHE A 210 -18.76 2.53 -3.01
C PHE A 210 -17.84 3.61 -3.58
N LYS A 211 -18.41 4.72 -4.09
CA LYS A 211 -17.62 5.85 -4.60
C LYS A 211 -16.76 6.48 -3.51
N GLN A 212 -17.30 6.64 -2.30
CA GLN A 212 -16.52 7.09 -1.14
C GLN A 212 -15.39 6.11 -0.82
N GLY A 213 -15.69 4.80 -0.80
CA GLY A 213 -14.71 3.76 -0.55
C GLY A 213 -13.59 3.70 -1.59
N LEU A 214 -13.93 3.88 -2.88
CA LEU A 214 -12.92 4.04 -3.94
C LEU A 214 -12.01 5.24 -3.70
N GLY A 215 -12.57 6.36 -3.27
CA GLY A 215 -11.82 7.56 -2.88
C GLY A 215 -10.87 7.34 -1.70
N LEU A 216 -11.15 6.34 -0.85
CA LEU A 216 -10.36 6.00 0.33
C LEU A 216 -9.40 4.82 0.12
N LEU A 217 -9.33 4.19 -1.06
CA LEU A 217 -8.44 3.03 -1.29
C LEU A 217 -6.98 3.33 -0.96
N SER A 218 -6.51 4.54 -1.27
CA SER A 218 -5.14 4.95 -0.95
C SER A 218 -4.87 5.03 0.55
N CYS A 219 -5.91 5.18 1.38
CA CYS A 219 -5.81 5.13 2.85
C CYS A 219 -5.61 3.71 3.38
N GLY A 220 -5.95 2.68 2.60
CA GLY A 220 -5.64 1.28 2.93
C GLY A 220 -4.22 0.92 2.46
N TYR A 221 -3.92 1.21 1.18
CA TYR A 221 -2.66 0.76 0.57
C TYR A 221 -1.45 1.62 0.90
N GLY A 222 -1.62 2.94 1.03
CA GLY A 222 -0.55 3.91 1.20
C GLY A 222 -0.52 4.56 2.57
N ASN A 223 -1.26 4.02 3.54
CA ASN A 223 -1.19 4.48 4.92
C ASN A 223 0.24 4.28 5.45
N THR A 224 0.82 5.26 6.11
CA THR A 224 2.18 5.18 6.67
C THR A 224 2.19 4.84 8.16
N SER A 225 1.03 4.54 8.76
CA SER A 225 1.00 3.92 10.08
C SER A 225 1.71 2.56 10.04
N GLY A 226 2.57 2.32 11.04
CA GLY A 226 3.26 1.04 11.23
C GLY A 226 2.33 -0.14 11.57
N TYR A 227 1.02 0.12 11.74
CA TYR A 227 0.00 -0.90 11.96
C TYR A 227 -0.80 -1.25 10.69
N VAL A 228 -0.57 -0.57 9.58
CA VAL A 228 -1.21 -0.90 8.29
C VAL A 228 -0.16 -1.49 7.36
N TYR A 229 -0.38 -2.73 6.92
CA TYR A 229 0.51 -3.50 6.09
C TYR A 229 -0.05 -3.61 4.68
N PHE A 230 0.83 -3.43 3.70
CA PHE A 230 0.52 -3.70 2.31
C PHE A 230 0.81 -5.16 2.00
N LEU A 231 -0.25 -5.94 1.78
CA LEU A 231 -0.15 -7.35 1.47
C LEU A 231 -0.26 -7.54 -0.04
N ARG A 232 0.86 -7.85 -0.70
CA ARG A 232 0.93 -8.02 -2.15
C ARG A 232 0.90 -9.50 -2.52
N CYS A 233 -0.16 -9.98 -3.15
CA CYS A 233 -0.23 -11.32 -3.74
C CYS A 233 -0.05 -11.23 -5.26
N THR A 234 1.13 -11.61 -5.75
CA THR A 234 1.48 -11.54 -7.19
C THR A 234 1.16 -12.80 -7.97
N ASP A 235 0.80 -13.88 -7.27
CA ASP A 235 0.48 -15.15 -7.88
C ASP A 235 -0.74 -15.04 -8.82
N VAL A 236 -0.64 -15.70 -9.97
CA VAL A 236 -1.70 -15.80 -10.98
C VAL A 236 -1.72 -17.26 -11.44
N PRO A 237 -2.63 -18.09 -10.91
CA PRO A 237 -2.66 -19.52 -11.17
C PRO A 237 -3.30 -19.80 -12.53
N ALA A 238 -2.54 -19.50 -13.59
CA ALA A 238 -2.99 -19.50 -14.99
C ALA A 238 -3.40 -20.88 -15.53
N GLU A 239 -3.03 -21.94 -14.82
CA GLU A 239 -3.36 -23.33 -15.11
C GLU A 239 -4.70 -23.80 -14.52
N LEU A 240 -5.28 -23.06 -13.57
CA LEU A 240 -6.53 -23.46 -12.93
C LEU A 240 -7.75 -23.11 -13.79
N GLU A 241 -8.70 -24.04 -13.85
CA GLU A 241 -10.00 -23.83 -14.48
C GLU A 241 -10.76 -22.66 -13.82
N GLY A 242 -11.35 -21.79 -14.63
CA GLY A 242 -12.00 -20.55 -14.17
C GLY A 242 -11.09 -19.31 -14.13
N VAL A 243 -9.76 -19.47 -14.28
CA VAL A 243 -8.84 -18.33 -14.42
C VAL A 243 -8.72 -17.93 -15.89
N THR A 244 -9.44 -16.88 -16.27
CA THR A 244 -9.47 -16.38 -17.65
C THR A 244 -8.46 -15.25 -17.89
N ASN A 245 -8.14 -14.44 -16.88
CA ASN A 245 -7.13 -13.40 -16.99
C ASN A 245 -5.76 -13.87 -16.50
N LYS A 246 -4.90 -14.20 -17.45
CA LYS A 246 -3.53 -14.68 -17.24
C LYS A 246 -2.49 -13.55 -17.20
N THR A 247 -2.93 -12.29 -17.20
CA THR A 247 -2.03 -11.13 -17.18
C THR A 247 -1.22 -11.13 -15.87
N PRO A 248 0.11 -10.99 -15.92
CA PRO A 248 0.92 -10.86 -14.70
C PRO A 248 0.50 -9.69 -13.82
N TYR A 249 0.65 -9.83 -12.51
CA TYR A 249 0.27 -8.81 -11.52
C TYR A 249 0.78 -7.41 -11.87
N HIS A 250 2.08 -7.27 -12.19
CA HIS A 250 2.70 -5.97 -12.48
C HIS A 250 2.27 -5.34 -13.81
N LYS A 251 1.54 -6.06 -14.66
CA LYS A 251 0.99 -5.55 -15.92
C LYS A 251 -0.47 -5.07 -15.78
N ARG A 252 -1.09 -5.17 -14.60
CA ARG A 252 -2.49 -4.76 -14.36
C ARG A 252 -2.55 -3.34 -13.80
N GLY A 253 -3.62 -2.61 -14.15
CA GLY A 253 -3.77 -1.20 -13.86
C GLY A 253 -4.02 -0.89 -12.38
N TRP A 254 -5.01 -1.54 -11.77
CA TRP A 254 -5.31 -1.38 -10.34
C TRP A 254 -4.14 -1.79 -9.44
N THR A 255 -3.47 -2.91 -9.75
CA THR A 255 -2.30 -3.36 -8.98
C THR A 255 -1.09 -2.42 -9.11
N ASN A 256 -0.94 -1.73 -10.25
CA ASN A 256 0.07 -0.67 -10.40
C ASN A 256 -0.27 0.54 -9.53
N PHE A 257 -1.53 0.98 -9.51
CA PHE A 257 -1.97 2.03 -8.59
C PHE A 257 -1.67 1.66 -7.13
N GLU A 258 -2.13 0.49 -6.70
CA GLU A 258 -1.95 -0.02 -5.33
C GLU A 258 -0.46 -0.11 -4.96
N SER A 259 0.37 -0.63 -5.87
CA SER A 259 1.82 -0.73 -5.66
C SER A 259 2.53 0.61 -5.59
N ARG A 260 2.14 1.60 -6.41
CA ARG A 260 2.74 2.95 -6.38
C ARG A 260 2.31 3.73 -5.14
N VAL A 261 1.06 3.56 -4.71
CA VAL A 261 0.57 4.16 -3.47
C VAL A 261 1.27 3.53 -2.27
N ALA A 262 1.48 2.22 -2.26
CA ALA A 262 2.21 1.52 -1.21
C ALA A 262 3.72 1.82 -1.19
N ALA A 263 4.28 2.45 -2.23
CA ALA A 263 5.70 2.78 -2.30
C ALA A 263 6.16 3.74 -1.19
N VAL A 264 5.24 4.49 -0.58
CA VAL A 264 5.54 5.38 0.57
C VAL A 264 5.76 4.62 1.88
N LYS A 265 5.45 3.33 1.92
CA LYS A 265 5.58 2.51 3.12
C LYS A 265 7.02 2.07 3.36
N HIS A 266 7.32 1.70 4.59
CA HIS A 266 8.60 1.05 4.88
C HIS A 266 8.60 -0.40 4.38
N GLN A 267 9.78 -0.93 4.06
CA GLN A 267 9.91 -2.31 3.54
C GLN A 267 9.36 -3.37 4.52
N ASN A 268 9.49 -3.14 5.82
CA ASN A 268 8.94 -4.00 6.87
C ASN A 268 7.41 -3.95 7.01
N GLU A 269 6.75 -3.00 6.34
CA GLU A 269 5.29 -2.87 6.30
C GLU A 269 4.71 -3.44 4.99
N THR A 270 5.54 -4.06 4.15
CA THR A 270 5.14 -4.68 2.90
C THR A 270 5.39 -6.18 2.97
N ILE A 271 4.34 -6.97 2.75
CA ILE A 271 4.43 -8.43 2.72
C ILE A 271 4.17 -8.89 1.30
N HIS A 272 5.12 -9.64 0.76
CA HIS A 272 5.03 -10.17 -0.59
C HIS A 272 4.72 -11.67 -0.56
N LEU A 273 3.65 -12.06 -1.25
CA LEU A 273 3.20 -13.44 -1.43
C LEU A 273 3.20 -13.80 -2.93
N GLY A 274 3.66 -15.01 -3.24
CA GLY A 274 3.81 -15.48 -4.62
C GLY A 274 5.23 -15.29 -5.18
N PRO A 275 5.44 -15.65 -6.46
CA PRO A 275 6.75 -15.55 -7.10
C PRO A 275 7.11 -14.09 -7.37
N PHE A 276 8.36 -13.75 -7.05
CA PHE A 276 8.95 -12.46 -7.35
C PHE A 276 9.32 -12.42 -8.84
N THR A 277 8.46 -11.80 -9.65
CA THR A 277 8.70 -11.65 -11.09
C THR A 277 8.97 -10.18 -11.42
N GLY A 278 10.24 -9.85 -11.66
CA GLY A 278 10.69 -8.52 -12.12
C GLY A 278 11.02 -7.50 -11.03
N THR A 279 11.25 -6.24 -11.43
CA THR A 279 11.52 -5.09 -10.55
C THR A 279 10.21 -4.59 -9.90
N LEU A 280 9.83 -5.21 -8.79
CA LEU A 280 8.69 -4.74 -7.98
C LEU A 280 8.98 -3.44 -7.21
N GLU A 281 10.25 -3.01 -7.15
CA GLU A 281 10.64 -1.70 -6.64
C GLU A 281 10.25 -0.61 -7.65
N GLN A 282 9.21 0.15 -7.29
CA GLN A 282 8.69 1.22 -8.12
C GLN A 282 9.02 2.58 -7.48
N VAL A 283 9.94 3.33 -8.09
CA VAL A 283 10.19 4.75 -7.78
C VAL A 283 8.88 5.52 -7.97
N PRO A 284 8.47 6.47 -7.13
CA PRO A 284 7.23 7.21 -7.34
C PRO A 284 7.23 7.93 -8.71
N LEU A 285 6.08 7.94 -9.39
CA LEU A 285 5.91 8.67 -10.65
C LEU A 285 5.26 10.02 -10.36
N SER A 286 5.59 11.04 -11.16
CA SER A 286 4.78 12.27 -11.20
C SER A 286 3.33 11.90 -11.57
N PRO A 287 2.30 12.64 -11.12
CA PRO A 287 0.93 12.39 -11.56
C PRO A 287 0.77 12.35 -13.09
N PRO A 288 1.40 13.25 -13.88
CA PRO A 288 1.43 13.13 -15.33
C PRO A 288 2.14 11.87 -15.83
N GLY A 289 3.27 11.48 -15.22
CA GLY A 289 4.01 10.27 -15.56
C GLY A 289 3.19 8.99 -15.33
N PHE A 290 2.44 8.94 -14.23
CA PHE A 290 1.51 7.85 -13.96
C PHE A 290 0.35 7.83 -14.96
N GLN A 291 -0.22 8.99 -15.31
CA GLN A 291 -1.24 9.07 -16.34
C GLN A 291 -0.73 8.54 -17.70
N ARG A 292 0.47 8.94 -18.12
CA ARG A 292 1.09 8.43 -19.36
C ARG A 292 1.29 6.91 -19.30
N LEU A 293 1.69 6.36 -18.16
CA LEU A 293 1.79 4.91 -17.95
C LEU A 293 0.44 4.20 -18.16
N LEU A 294 -0.67 4.80 -17.71
CA LEU A 294 -2.01 4.22 -17.90
C LEU A 294 -2.52 4.34 -19.34
N GLU A 295 -2.07 5.35 -20.07
CA GLU A 295 -2.45 5.62 -21.47
C GLU A 295 -1.63 4.82 -22.48
N GLU A 296 -0.43 4.36 -22.12
CA GLU A 296 0.48 3.62 -22.98
C GLU A 296 -0.16 2.34 -23.54
N LYS A 297 -0.53 2.38 -24.83
CA LYS A 297 -1.05 1.22 -25.58
C LYS A 297 0.10 0.28 -25.93
N ARG A 298 0.19 -0.86 -25.24
CA ARG A 298 1.21 -1.89 -25.50
C ARG A 298 0.87 -2.72 -26.75
N PRO A 299 1.86 -3.36 -27.39
CA PRO A 299 1.65 -4.16 -28.62
C PRO A 299 0.56 -5.21 -28.49
N GLU A 300 0.41 -5.80 -27.30
CA GLU A 300 -0.61 -6.82 -26.97
C GLU A 300 -2.06 -6.27 -27.05
N GLU A 301 -2.23 -4.94 -26.99
CA GLU A 301 -3.51 -4.24 -27.16
C GLU A 301 -3.77 -3.83 -28.62
N ARG A 302 -2.79 -4.03 -29.51
CA ARG A 302 -2.86 -3.60 -30.93
C ARG A 302 -3.16 -4.74 -31.90
N THR A 303 -3.10 -5.99 -31.45
CA THR A 303 -3.32 -7.17 -32.31
C THR A 303 -4.79 -7.57 -32.36
N GLU A 304 -5.29 -7.79 -33.58
CA GLU A 304 -6.61 -8.37 -33.89
C GLU A 304 -6.84 -9.76 -33.28
N GLU A 305 -5.80 -10.39 -32.73
CA GLU A 305 -5.83 -11.71 -32.08
C GLU A 305 -6.43 -11.69 -30.67
N ASN A 306 -6.63 -10.51 -30.08
CA ASN A 306 -7.25 -10.36 -28.76
C ASN A 306 -8.79 -10.28 -28.83
N LYS A 307 -9.42 -11.15 -29.65
CA LYS A 307 -10.88 -11.13 -29.89
C LYS A 307 -11.71 -11.46 -28.65
N ASP A 308 -11.15 -12.23 -27.72
CA ASP A 308 -11.79 -12.54 -26.43
C ASP A 308 -11.58 -11.43 -25.38
N GLY A 309 -10.79 -10.39 -25.69
CA GLY A 309 -10.79 -9.09 -25.01
C GLY A 309 -10.41 -9.05 -23.53
N PHE A 310 -10.10 -10.18 -22.89
CA PHE A 310 -9.97 -10.25 -21.44
C PHE A 310 -8.54 -10.07 -20.91
N VAL A 311 -7.79 -9.13 -21.49
CA VAL A 311 -6.61 -8.54 -20.84
C VAL A 311 -7.13 -7.38 -19.98
N ILE A 312 -7.82 -7.68 -18.86
CA ILE A 312 -8.16 -6.66 -17.89
C ILE A 312 -6.84 -6.13 -17.30
N ARG A 313 -6.38 -5.00 -17.83
CA ARG A 313 -5.58 -4.05 -17.05
C ARG A 313 -6.50 -3.25 -16.14
N PHE A 314 -7.67 -2.90 -16.64
CA PHE A 314 -8.74 -2.20 -15.92
C PHE A 314 -10.08 -2.85 -16.25
N THR A 315 -10.95 -2.96 -15.24
CA THR A 315 -12.28 -3.58 -15.34
C THR A 315 -13.16 -2.97 -16.43
N ASN A 316 -12.99 -1.66 -16.67
CA ASN A 316 -13.50 -0.93 -17.82
C ASN A 316 -12.48 0.15 -18.22
N GLY A 317 -11.59 -0.14 -19.17
CA GLY A 317 -10.46 0.72 -19.53
C GLY A 317 -10.79 2.16 -19.99
N LYS A 318 -12.06 2.49 -20.29
CA LYS A 318 -12.48 3.85 -20.67
C LYS A 318 -12.73 4.76 -19.46
N GLU A 319 -13.33 4.23 -18.39
CA GLU A 319 -13.72 5.01 -17.21
C GLU A 319 -12.73 4.85 -16.06
N ASP A 320 -12.11 3.68 -15.95
CA ASP A 320 -11.18 3.37 -14.86
C ASP A 320 -9.85 4.14 -14.99
N ARG A 321 -9.35 4.38 -16.22
CA ARG A 321 -8.04 5.03 -16.40
C ARG A 321 -8.04 6.47 -15.85
N PRO A 322 -8.98 7.37 -16.22
CA PRO A 322 -9.05 8.71 -15.65
C PRO A 322 -9.30 8.68 -14.13
N LEU A 323 -10.16 7.77 -13.66
CA LEU A 323 -10.45 7.61 -12.25
C LEU A 323 -9.18 7.25 -11.45
N VAL A 324 -8.46 6.22 -11.87
CA VAL A 324 -7.26 5.73 -11.19
C VAL A 324 -6.12 6.73 -11.27
N ALA A 325 -5.95 7.43 -12.41
CA ALA A 325 -5.03 8.55 -12.51
C ALA A 325 -5.36 9.66 -11.50
N ASN A 326 -6.65 10.00 -11.35
CA ASN A 326 -7.09 11.02 -10.40
C ASN A 326 -6.94 10.59 -8.94
N LEU A 327 -7.20 9.33 -8.61
CA LEU A 327 -6.95 8.76 -7.28
C LEU A 327 -5.46 8.85 -6.93
N TYR A 328 -4.57 8.49 -7.85
CA TYR A 328 -3.13 8.59 -7.64
C TYR A 328 -2.67 10.03 -7.46
N ARG A 329 -3.14 10.94 -8.33
CA ARG A 329 -2.83 12.38 -8.23
C ARG A 329 -3.24 12.94 -6.87
N THR A 330 -4.46 12.62 -6.43
CA THR A 330 -4.99 13.06 -5.13
C THR A 330 -4.10 12.54 -3.99
N PHE A 331 -3.74 11.26 -4.02
CA PHE A 331 -2.84 10.68 -3.03
C PHE A 331 -1.46 11.35 -3.00
N VAL A 332 -0.82 11.60 -4.15
CA VAL A 332 0.49 12.28 -4.19
C VAL A 332 0.38 13.69 -3.60
N PHE A 333 -0.67 14.44 -3.95
CA PHE A 333 -0.85 15.79 -3.42
C PHE A 333 -1.18 15.80 -1.93
N ASP A 334 -2.01 14.88 -1.45
CA ASP A 334 -2.33 14.76 -0.03
C ASP A 334 -1.12 14.37 0.82
N THR A 335 -0.25 13.49 0.30
CA THR A 335 0.88 12.97 1.07
C THR A 335 2.18 13.74 0.90
N GLN A 336 2.38 14.49 -0.20
CA GLN A 336 3.64 15.18 -0.48
C GLN A 336 3.54 16.69 -0.65
N VAL A 337 2.33 17.23 -0.86
CA VAL A 337 2.16 18.67 -1.15
C VAL A 337 1.40 19.36 -0.02
N ARG A 338 0.16 18.96 0.23
CA ARG A 338 -0.78 19.67 1.11
C ARG A 338 -0.34 19.60 2.57
N GLY A 339 0.13 20.74 3.10
CA GLY A 339 0.57 20.86 4.49
C GLY A 339 1.88 20.13 4.79
N GLN A 340 2.62 19.71 3.75
CA GLN A 340 3.85 18.95 3.90
C GLN A 340 5.07 19.86 3.82
N LYS A 341 5.99 19.68 4.76
CA LYS A 341 7.29 20.39 4.80
C LYS A 341 8.48 19.49 4.50
N LEU A 342 8.29 18.18 4.57
CA LEU A 342 9.34 17.18 4.44
C LEU A 342 8.90 16.11 3.45
N ILE A 343 9.77 15.80 2.49
CA ILE A 343 9.67 14.58 1.68
C ILE A 343 10.78 13.62 2.12
N GLY A 344 10.37 12.51 2.75
CA GLY A 344 11.28 11.46 3.22
C GLY A 344 11.31 10.26 2.27
N MET A 345 12.46 10.00 1.64
CA MET A 345 12.68 8.82 0.79
C MET A 345 13.80 7.90 1.30
N TRP A 346 14.29 8.15 2.52
CA TRP A 346 15.47 7.48 3.05
C TRP A 346 15.34 5.96 3.01
N GLY A 347 16.19 5.29 2.22
CA GLY A 347 16.31 3.83 2.17
C GLY A 347 15.10 3.15 1.53
N ARG A 348 14.20 3.92 0.90
CA ARG A 348 12.95 3.39 0.33
C ARG A 348 13.12 2.89 -1.09
N TYR A 349 14.04 3.49 -1.85
CA TYR A 349 14.19 3.25 -3.28
C TYR A 349 15.65 3.12 -3.66
N THR A 350 15.93 2.24 -4.62
CA THR A 350 17.21 2.21 -5.33
C THR A 350 17.10 3.06 -6.60
N ILE A 351 17.95 4.07 -6.75
CA ILE A 351 17.95 5.10 -7.79
C ILE A 351 19.35 5.22 -8.36
N ASP A 352 19.80 4.09 -8.89
CA ASP A 352 21.15 3.79 -9.38
C ASP A 352 21.28 3.91 -10.90
N THR A 353 20.23 4.35 -11.58
CA THR A 353 20.25 4.55 -13.03
C THR A 353 19.77 5.95 -13.41
N LYS A 354 20.24 6.44 -14.55
CA LYS A 354 19.77 7.70 -15.14
C LYS A 354 18.24 7.72 -15.29
N GLU A 355 17.64 6.65 -15.80
CA GLU A 355 16.19 6.53 -16.00
C GLU A 355 15.42 6.68 -14.67
N ARG A 356 15.89 6.02 -13.61
CA ARG A 356 15.30 6.15 -12.27
C ARG A 356 15.46 7.58 -11.72
N GLY A 357 16.60 8.21 -12.00
CA GLY A 357 16.85 9.62 -11.67
C GLY A 357 15.93 10.58 -12.43
N GLU A 358 15.66 10.33 -13.72
CA GLU A 358 14.72 11.11 -14.55
C GLU A 358 13.30 10.98 -14.04
N ILE A 359 12.87 9.76 -13.69
CA ILE A 359 11.56 9.51 -13.09
C ILE A 359 11.40 10.31 -11.78
N LEU A 360 12.39 10.24 -10.87
CA LEU A 360 12.30 10.97 -9.61
C LEU A 360 12.46 12.49 -9.79
N GLY A 361 13.27 12.93 -10.76
CA GLY A 361 13.38 14.34 -11.13
C GLY A 361 12.04 14.91 -11.61
N GLU A 362 11.35 14.19 -12.49
CA GLU A 362 10.00 14.57 -12.94
C GLU A 362 9.00 14.59 -11.77
N TYR A 363 9.11 13.64 -10.84
CA TYR A 363 8.29 13.62 -9.63
C TYR A 363 8.45 14.88 -8.79
N PHE A 364 9.69 15.30 -8.49
CA PHE A 364 9.95 16.53 -7.75
C PHE A 364 9.51 17.78 -8.51
N ALA A 365 9.70 17.81 -9.83
CA ALA A 365 9.23 18.90 -10.67
C ALA A 365 7.70 19.07 -10.55
N GLY A 366 6.95 17.98 -10.74
CA GLY A 366 5.49 18.02 -10.67
C GLY A 366 4.92 18.39 -9.29
N ILE A 367 5.64 18.03 -8.21
CA ILE A 367 5.34 18.49 -6.84
C ILE A 367 5.60 20.00 -6.70
N GLY A 368 6.76 20.48 -7.16
CA GLY A 368 7.17 21.87 -7.04
C GLY A 368 6.35 22.86 -7.86
N GLU A 369 5.72 22.39 -8.94
CA GLU A 369 4.78 23.17 -9.75
C GLU A 369 3.45 23.48 -9.04
N GLN A 370 3.13 22.77 -7.95
CA GLN A 370 1.88 23.03 -7.21
C GLN A 370 1.99 24.32 -6.39
N PRO A 371 1.02 25.25 -6.50
CA PRO A 371 1.08 26.54 -5.82
C PRO A 371 1.05 26.43 -4.28
N GLU A 372 0.43 25.37 -3.75
CA GLU A 372 0.41 25.08 -2.32
C GLU A 372 1.65 24.34 -1.79
N CYS A 373 2.65 24.05 -2.64
CA CYS A 373 3.86 23.30 -2.23
C CYS A 373 4.73 24.10 -1.25
N GLN A 374 4.86 23.57 -0.03
CA GLN A 374 5.65 24.17 1.06
C GLN A 374 6.81 23.28 1.53
N VAL A 375 7.27 22.36 0.68
CA VAL A 375 8.37 21.45 1.02
C VAL A 375 9.65 22.24 1.29
N GLU A 376 10.13 22.16 2.51
CA GLU A 376 11.35 22.82 3.00
C GLU A 376 12.53 21.83 3.07
N GLU A 377 12.25 20.53 3.19
CA GLU A 377 13.26 19.49 3.42
C GLU A 377 13.03 18.26 2.53
N VAL A 378 14.11 17.72 1.96
CA VAL A 378 14.10 16.49 1.17
C VAL A 378 15.20 15.55 1.64
N HIS A 379 14.84 14.31 1.96
CA HIS A 379 15.76 13.28 2.44
C HIS A 379 15.89 12.15 1.41
N LEU A 380 17.05 12.05 0.76
CA LEU A 380 17.38 11.02 -0.24
C LEU A 380 18.53 10.12 0.22
N GLY A 381 18.64 9.90 1.54
CA GLY A 381 19.68 9.04 2.08
C GLY A 381 19.47 7.57 1.74
N TRP A 382 20.55 6.84 1.47
CA TRP A 382 20.54 5.42 1.13
C TRP A 382 19.62 5.10 -0.06
N CYS A 383 19.67 5.92 -1.10
CA CYS A 383 18.85 5.76 -2.29
C CYS A 383 19.61 5.16 -3.48
N GLY A 384 20.82 4.66 -3.30
CA GLY A 384 21.70 4.19 -4.37
C GLY A 384 22.09 5.26 -5.38
N LEU A 385 22.12 6.55 -4.98
CA LEU A 385 22.40 7.66 -5.89
C LEU A 385 23.83 7.60 -6.44
N ASN A 386 23.99 7.96 -7.71
CA ASN A 386 25.28 8.01 -8.40
C ASN A 386 25.36 9.19 -9.38
N ASP A 387 26.45 9.25 -10.15
CA ASP A 387 26.75 10.33 -11.08
C ASP A 387 25.73 10.44 -12.23
N ASP A 388 25.05 9.34 -12.58
CA ASP A 388 24.05 9.30 -13.65
C ASP A 388 22.65 9.69 -13.15
N SER A 389 22.31 9.33 -11.92
CA SER A 389 20.96 9.54 -11.37
C SER A 389 20.79 10.88 -10.65
N LEU A 390 21.84 11.44 -10.06
CA LEU A 390 21.75 12.71 -9.32
C LEU A 390 21.42 13.93 -10.20
N PRO A 391 21.98 14.10 -11.41
CA PRO A 391 21.70 15.27 -12.25
C PRO A 391 20.22 15.51 -12.57
N PRO A 392 19.44 14.53 -13.07
CA PRO A 392 18.02 14.75 -13.30
C PRO A 392 17.22 15.02 -12.01
N ILE A 393 17.62 14.41 -10.88
CA ILE A 393 17.00 14.68 -9.58
C ILE A 393 17.22 16.14 -9.17
N ALA A 394 18.46 16.63 -9.28
CA ALA A 394 18.80 18.01 -8.96
C ALA A 394 18.01 19.01 -9.82
N ALA A 395 17.85 18.71 -11.12
CA ALA A 395 17.02 19.51 -12.02
C ALA A 395 15.55 19.57 -11.54
N GLY A 396 14.98 18.46 -11.10
CA GLY A 396 13.63 18.40 -10.54
C GLY A 396 13.47 19.15 -9.22
N LEU A 397 14.42 18.99 -8.29
CA LEU A 397 14.43 19.66 -6.99
C LEU A 397 14.45 21.19 -7.10
N ARG A 398 14.94 21.74 -8.22
CA ARG A 398 14.88 23.18 -8.50
C ARG A 398 13.46 23.74 -8.49
N ALA A 399 12.45 22.94 -8.84
CA ALA A 399 11.05 23.35 -8.81
C ALA A 399 10.52 23.56 -7.38
N LEU A 400 11.16 22.96 -6.37
CA LEU A 400 10.81 23.14 -4.96
C LEU A 400 11.33 24.50 -4.45
N SER A 401 10.58 25.57 -4.70
CA SER A 401 10.96 26.95 -4.38
C SER A 401 11.20 27.19 -2.87
N SER A 402 10.50 26.43 -2.02
CA SER A 402 10.61 26.48 -0.56
C SER A 402 11.74 25.61 0.01
N LEU A 403 12.40 24.78 -0.81
CA LEU A 403 13.45 23.85 -0.34
C LEU A 403 14.60 24.62 0.31
N ARG A 404 14.97 24.24 1.54
CA ARG A 404 16.07 24.82 2.32
C ARG A 404 17.08 23.77 2.75
N THR A 405 16.64 22.53 2.98
CA THR A 405 17.50 21.46 3.45
C THR A 405 17.44 20.27 2.50
N LEU A 406 18.60 19.84 2.02
CA LEU A 406 18.74 18.60 1.24
C LEU A 406 19.68 17.66 1.98
N TYR A 407 19.23 16.43 2.21
CA TYR A 407 20.04 15.35 2.77
C TYR A 407 20.34 14.33 1.67
N LEU A 408 21.62 14.26 1.29
CA LEU A 408 22.17 13.23 0.43
C LEU A 408 23.09 12.36 1.28
N ARG A 409 22.82 11.06 1.28
CA ARG A 409 23.68 10.08 1.95
C ARG A 409 23.81 8.92 1.00
N ASP A 410 24.96 8.77 0.37
CA ASP A 410 25.21 7.60 -0.45
C ASP A 410 26.69 7.40 -0.74
N GLY A 411 27.10 6.14 -0.83
CA GLY A 411 28.46 5.76 -1.22
C GLY A 411 28.69 5.86 -2.74
N GLY A 412 27.63 6.04 -3.54
CA GLY A 412 27.70 6.01 -5.01
C GLY A 412 27.94 7.35 -5.72
N CYS A 413 27.71 8.49 -5.08
CA CYS A 413 27.92 9.81 -5.70
C CYS A 413 29.41 10.22 -5.63
N GLY A 414 30.07 10.24 -6.79
CA GLY A 414 31.44 10.73 -6.92
C GLY A 414 31.51 12.26 -6.83
N PRO A 415 32.70 12.86 -6.65
CA PRO A 415 32.88 14.31 -6.64
C PRO A 415 32.30 15.01 -7.88
N SER A 416 32.36 14.37 -9.04
CA SER A 416 31.80 14.80 -10.33
C SER A 416 30.30 15.16 -10.25
N SER A 417 29.52 14.37 -9.52
CA SER A 417 28.07 14.57 -9.38
C SER A 417 27.70 15.85 -8.61
N LEU A 418 28.59 16.38 -7.76
CA LEU A 418 28.33 17.59 -6.99
C LEU A 418 28.06 18.82 -7.87
N SER A 419 28.61 18.85 -9.08
CA SER A 419 28.37 19.91 -10.05
C SER A 419 26.89 20.07 -10.40
N ALA A 420 26.11 18.98 -10.37
CA ALA A 420 24.67 19.02 -10.63
C ALA A 420 23.88 19.81 -9.57
N LEU A 421 24.38 19.85 -8.33
CA LEU A 421 23.72 20.53 -7.22
C LEU A 421 23.90 22.06 -7.26
N THR A 422 24.76 22.57 -8.15
CA THR A 422 25.04 24.02 -8.27
C THR A 422 23.81 24.84 -8.66
N CYS A 423 22.80 24.21 -9.30
CA CYS A 423 21.55 24.85 -9.66
C CYS A 423 20.58 25.09 -8.48
N LEU A 424 20.87 24.54 -7.29
CA LEU A 424 19.99 24.57 -6.13
C LEU A 424 20.26 25.79 -5.22
N HIS A 425 20.20 27.00 -5.78
CA HIS A 425 20.51 28.25 -5.09
C HIS A 425 19.59 28.56 -3.89
N GLN A 426 18.44 27.89 -3.79
CA GLN A 426 17.50 28.05 -2.69
C GLN A 426 17.93 27.35 -1.39
N LEU A 427 18.92 26.45 -1.46
CA LEU A 427 19.39 25.69 -0.30
C LEU A 427 20.09 26.57 0.75
N LYS A 428 19.77 26.31 2.01
CA LYS A 428 20.44 26.85 3.20
C LYS A 428 21.35 25.81 3.86
N LYS A 429 21.02 24.52 3.73
CA LYS A 429 21.76 23.40 4.30
C LYS A 429 21.81 22.26 3.29
N LEU A 430 23.00 21.73 3.07
CA LEU A 430 23.23 20.53 2.28
C LEU A 430 24.03 19.56 3.13
N TRP A 431 23.43 18.42 3.45
CA TRP A 431 24.11 17.35 4.16
C TRP A 431 24.61 16.33 3.15
N LEU A 432 25.92 16.10 3.15
CA LEU A 432 26.58 15.05 2.39
C LEU A 432 27.18 14.07 3.40
N ALA A 433 26.59 12.89 3.53
CA ALA A 433 27.08 11.85 4.42
C ALA A 433 27.71 10.69 3.65
N TYR A 434 28.85 10.20 4.15
CA TYR A 434 29.65 9.15 3.52
C TYR A 434 29.94 8.01 4.48
N ASP A 435 30.01 6.80 3.94
CA ASP A 435 30.24 5.57 4.71
C ASP A 435 31.68 5.46 5.25
N SER A 436 32.63 6.23 4.71
CA SER A 436 34.03 6.21 5.12
C SER A 436 34.61 7.61 5.31
N GLU A 437 35.39 7.78 6.38
CA GLU A 437 36.16 9.00 6.65
C GLU A 437 37.17 9.31 5.54
N SER A 438 37.69 8.29 4.85
CA SER A 438 38.59 8.43 3.71
C SER A 438 37.92 9.17 2.53
N ILE A 439 36.66 8.83 2.24
CA ILE A 439 35.87 9.48 1.19
C ILE A 439 35.59 10.94 1.60
N ALA A 440 35.20 11.16 2.85
CA ALA A 440 34.98 12.51 3.38
C ALA A 440 36.25 13.38 3.33
N ALA A 441 37.43 12.80 3.60
CA ALA A 441 38.72 13.48 3.49
C ALA A 441 39.05 13.86 2.04
N THR A 442 38.85 12.92 1.11
CA THR A 442 39.04 13.15 -0.33
C THR A 442 38.15 14.29 -0.83
N LEU A 443 36.87 14.27 -0.46
CA LEU A 443 35.92 15.30 -0.86
C LEU A 443 36.24 16.68 -0.29
N ARG A 444 36.71 16.75 0.96
CA ARG A 444 37.12 18.01 1.60
C ARG A 444 38.18 18.77 0.80
N GLY A 445 39.07 18.04 0.11
CA GLY A 445 40.11 18.60 -0.74
C GLY A 445 39.70 18.85 -2.20
N SER A 446 38.58 18.28 -2.65
CA SER A 446 38.21 18.22 -4.07
C SER A 446 37.91 19.59 -4.66
N TYR A 447 38.13 19.72 -5.98
CA TYR A 447 37.83 20.94 -6.72
C TYR A 447 36.31 21.16 -6.79
N GLU A 448 35.56 20.09 -6.99
CA GLU A 448 34.10 20.09 -7.15
C GLU A 448 33.39 20.59 -5.89
N LEU A 449 33.85 20.21 -4.70
CA LEU A 449 33.30 20.75 -3.45
C LEU A 449 33.58 22.25 -3.29
N LYS A 450 34.76 22.72 -3.74
CA LYS A 450 35.10 24.15 -3.72
C LYS A 450 34.23 24.93 -4.69
N GLU A 451 33.99 24.39 -5.89
CA GLU A 451 33.07 24.96 -6.87
C GLU A 451 31.63 24.98 -6.34
N LEU A 452 31.17 23.90 -5.72
CA LEU A 452 29.84 23.85 -5.12
C LEU A 452 29.66 24.92 -4.02
N ARG A 453 30.69 25.12 -3.17
CA ARG A 453 30.70 26.21 -2.16
C ARG A 453 30.66 27.59 -2.79
N ARG A 454 31.34 27.80 -3.94
CA ARG A 454 31.30 29.06 -4.69
C ARG A 454 29.92 29.30 -5.32
N ALA A 455 29.30 28.26 -5.88
CA ALA A 455 27.98 28.33 -6.50
C ALA A 455 26.84 28.52 -5.48
N LEU A 456 27.01 28.01 -4.26
CA LEU A 456 26.03 28.07 -3.17
C LEU A 456 26.59 28.81 -1.94
N PRO A 457 26.94 30.11 -2.05
CA PRO A 457 27.66 30.83 -1.00
C PRO A 457 26.84 31.01 0.30
N LYS A 458 25.50 30.90 0.21
CA LYS A 458 24.58 30.98 1.35
C LYS A 458 24.22 29.61 1.95
N CYS A 459 24.66 28.52 1.32
CA CYS A 459 24.35 27.16 1.77
C CYS A 459 25.45 26.64 2.70
N LYS A 460 25.05 26.21 3.90
CA LYS A 460 25.92 25.49 4.82
C LYS A 460 26.05 24.04 4.34
N ILE A 461 27.18 23.72 3.71
CA ILE A 461 27.49 22.35 3.29
C ILE A 461 28.14 21.61 4.47
N LEU A 462 27.46 20.57 4.94
CA LEU A 462 27.82 19.75 6.09
C LEU A 462 28.29 18.38 5.61
N LEU A 463 29.46 17.95 6.07
CA LEU A 463 30.03 16.65 5.77
C LEU A 463 29.98 15.79 7.04
N GLY A 464 29.34 14.63 6.96
CA GLY A 464 29.22 13.70 8.10
C GLY A 464 29.73 12.29 7.77
N THR A 465 30.24 11.59 8.78
CA THR A 465 30.51 10.14 8.72
C THR A 465 29.41 9.37 9.44
N VAL A 466 29.15 8.14 9.00
CA VAL A 466 28.02 7.30 9.45
C VAL A 466 28.04 6.97 10.96
N TYR A 467 29.21 7.02 11.60
CA TYR A 467 29.40 6.59 12.99
C TYR A 467 29.19 7.68 14.04
N CYS A 468 28.72 8.86 13.68
CA CYS A 468 28.36 9.86 14.69
C CYS A 468 27.00 9.47 15.32
N SER A 469 27.05 8.96 16.55
CA SER A 469 25.92 8.46 17.36
C SER A 469 24.75 9.44 17.52
N ASN A 470 24.93 10.70 17.12
CA ASN A 470 23.91 11.76 17.13
C ASN A 470 23.13 11.90 15.81
N CYS A 471 23.40 11.06 14.79
CA CYS A 471 22.65 11.03 13.53
C CYS A 471 21.60 9.91 13.48
N VAL A 472 21.40 9.18 14.57
CA VAL A 472 20.35 8.16 14.69
C VAL A 472 19.04 8.83 15.13
N ILE A 473 18.20 9.09 14.13
CA ILE A 473 16.72 9.13 14.18
C ILE A 473 16.06 10.37 14.80
N MET A 474 15.40 11.16 13.94
CA MET A 474 13.98 11.49 14.09
C MET A 474 13.24 10.98 12.86
#